data_AF-A0A529LI77-F1
#
_entry.id   AF-A0A529LI77-F1
#
_cell.length_a   1.000
_cell.length_b   1.000
_cell.length_c   1.000
_cell.angle_alpha   90.00
_cell.angle_beta   90.00
_cell.angle_gamma   90.00
#
_symmetry.space_group_name_H-M   'P 1'
#
loop_
_entity.id
_entity.type
_entity.pdbx_description
1 polymer ?
#
loop_
_entity_poly.entity_id
_entity_poly.type
_entity_poly.pdbx_seq_one_letter_code
_entity_poly.pdbx_strand_id
1 'polypeptide(L)'
;AEKGDSVANWILDRVVADVEASLGALDLADDAPLCLLGGLAPLYAPRLSDRYQALLKPPLDDALGGAVQMAVRLFAGHAEATR
;
A
#
# COMPACT_ATOMS: atom_id res chain seq x y z
N ALA A 1 -9.29 19.03 -7.52
CA ALA A 1 -9.28 19.09 -6.05
C ALA A 1 -8.55 20.32 -5.53
N GLU A 2 -7.23 20.43 -5.75
CA GLU A 2 -6.40 21.50 -5.17
C GLU A 2 -6.78 22.94 -5.57
N LYS A 3 -7.53 23.11 -6.66
CA LYS A 3 -8.09 24.41 -7.09
C LYS A 3 -9.53 24.64 -6.63
N GLY A 4 -10.03 23.87 -5.66
CA GLY A 4 -11.40 23.99 -5.14
C GLY A 4 -12.49 23.38 -6.02
N ASP A 5 -12.13 22.57 -7.02
CA ASP A 5 -13.07 21.88 -7.91
C ASP A 5 -13.88 20.82 -7.13
N SER A 6 -15.19 21.07 -6.98
CA SER A 6 -16.12 20.24 -6.22
C SER A 6 -16.33 18.85 -6.82
N VAL A 7 -16.35 18.72 -8.15
CA VAL A 7 -16.50 17.43 -8.82
C VAL A 7 -15.24 16.60 -8.61
N ALA A 8 -14.07 17.22 -8.77
CA ALA A 8 -12.82 16.54 -8.53
C ALA A 8 -12.65 16.10 -7.06
N ASN A 9 -13.12 16.90 -6.10
CA ASN A 9 -13.14 16.50 -4.69
C ASN A 9 -14.07 15.31 -4.47
N TRP A 10 -15.29 15.36 -5.02
CA TRP A 10 -16.23 14.24 -4.92
C TRP A 10 -15.66 12.93 -5.50
N ILE A 11 -14.94 12.99 -6.62
CA ILE A 11 -14.27 11.82 -7.20
C ILE A 11 -13.22 11.26 -6.22
N LEU A 12 -12.39 12.13 -5.64
CA LEU A 12 -11.36 11.70 -4.68
C LEU A 12 -11.97 11.10 -3.42
N ASP A 13 -13.00 11.73 -2.87
CA ASP A 13 -13.68 11.26 -1.66
C ASP A 13 -14.28 9.87 -1.89
N ARG A 14 -14.90 9.65 -3.06
CA ARG A 14 -15.40 8.33 -3.44
C ARG A 14 -14.30 7.29 -3.52
N VAL A 15 -13.17 7.59 -4.17
CA VAL A 15 -12.07 6.63 -4.30
C VAL A 15 -11.42 6.34 -2.96
N VAL A 16 -11.28 7.34 -2.09
CA VAL A 16 -10.81 7.14 -0.71
C VAL A 16 -11.73 6.19 0.04
N ALA A 17 -13.05 6.38 -0.05
CA ALA A 17 -14.01 5.47 0.58
C ALA A 17 -13.90 4.02 0.05
N ASP A 18 -13.70 3.84 -1.27
CA ASP A 18 -13.50 2.52 -1.87
C ASP A 18 -12.20 1.85 -1.37
N VAL A 19 -11.12 2.62 -1.22
CA VAL A 19 -9.84 2.14 -0.64
C VAL A 19 -10.03 1.75 0.82
N GLU A 20 -10.69 2.57 1.63
CA GLU A 20 -10.93 2.27 3.04
C GLU A 20 -11.85 1.08 3.26
N ALA A 21 -12.85 0.89 2.41
CA ALA A 21 -13.69 -0.30 2.41
C ALA A 21 -12.85 -1.57 2.11
N SER A 22 -11.93 -1.48 1.14
CA SER A 22 -11.01 -2.57 0.81
C SER A 22 -10.05 -2.87 1.96
N LEU A 23 -9.52 -1.85 2.63
CA LEU A 23 -8.69 -2.01 3.83
C LEU A 23 -9.48 -2.58 5.01
N GLY A 24 -10.73 -2.16 5.17
CA GLY A 24 -11.62 -2.64 6.23
C GLY A 24 -11.94 -4.12 6.11
N ALA A 25 -12.01 -4.65 4.88
CA ALA A 25 -12.19 -6.08 4.64
C ALA A 25 -11.00 -6.94 5.07
N LEU A 26 -9.81 -6.36 5.25
CA LEU A 26 -8.60 -7.07 5.68
C LEU A 26 -8.54 -7.25 7.21
N ASP A 27 -9.41 -6.58 7.98
CA ASP A 27 -9.48 -6.65 9.45
C ASP A 27 -8.09 -6.54 10.12
N LEU A 28 -7.33 -5.52 9.69
CA LEU A 28 -5.97 -5.31 10.19
C LEU A 28 -5.97 -5.03 11.69
N ALA A 29 -5.04 -5.66 12.40
CA ALA A 29 -4.74 -5.33 13.79
C ALA A 29 -4.32 -3.85 13.90
N ASP A 30 -4.54 -3.25 15.07
CA ASP A 30 -4.28 -1.83 15.31
C ASP A 30 -2.77 -1.45 15.27
N ASP A 31 -1.87 -2.43 15.22
CA ASP A 31 -0.42 -2.25 15.06
C ASP A 31 0.13 -2.81 13.74
N ALA A 32 -0.75 -3.29 12.86
CA ALA A 32 -0.36 -3.89 11.60
C ALA A 32 0.34 -2.85 10.68
N PRO A 33 1.49 -3.18 10.08
CA PRO A 33 2.13 -2.30 9.12
C PRO A 33 1.30 -2.23 7.82
N LEU A 34 0.89 -1.02 7.43
CA LEU A 34 0.22 -0.76 6.17
C LEU A 34 1.14 0.02 5.23
N CYS A 35 1.38 -0.49 4.02
CA CYS A 35 2.17 0.19 3.00
C CYS A 35 1.32 0.40 1.74
N LEU A 36 1.21 1.65 1.29
CA LEU A 36 0.60 1.96 -0.01
C LEU A 36 1.66 1.92 -1.11
N LEU A 37 1.36 1.24 -2.21
CA LEU A 37 2.22 1.14 -3.39
C LEU A 37 1.54 1.78 -4.61
N GLY A 38 2.36 2.17 -5.59
CA GLY A 38 1.91 2.75 -6.85
C GLY A 38 1.84 4.28 -6.86
N GLY A 39 1.67 4.87 -8.06
CA GLY A 39 1.81 6.32 -8.27
C GLY A 39 0.77 7.19 -7.57
N LEU A 40 -0.37 6.62 -7.16
CA LEU A 40 -1.42 7.34 -6.42
C LEU A 40 -1.22 7.32 -4.91
N ALA A 41 -0.32 6.47 -4.39
CA ALA A 41 -0.10 6.32 -2.96
C ALA A 41 0.20 7.67 -2.25
N PRO A 42 1.08 8.55 -2.76
CA PRO A 42 1.34 9.83 -2.11
C PRO A 42 0.13 10.78 -2.09
N LEU A 43 -0.81 10.61 -3.03
CA LEU A 43 -2.02 11.43 -3.11
C LEU A 43 -3.11 10.91 -2.17
N TYR A 44 -3.20 9.60 -1.97
CA TYR A 44 -4.24 9.01 -1.12
C TYR A 44 -3.84 8.93 0.35
N ALA A 45 -2.56 8.73 0.66
CA ALA A 45 -2.06 8.66 2.04
C ALA A 45 -2.61 9.77 2.97
N PRO A 46 -2.53 11.08 2.62
CA PRO A 46 -3.03 12.14 3.50
C PRO A 46 -4.56 12.28 3.53
N ARG A 47 -5.30 11.50 2.72
CA ARG A 47 -6.77 11.55 2.60
C ARG A 47 -7.46 10.40 3.29
N LEU A 48 -6.73 9.36 3.68
CA LEU A 48 -7.27 8.27 4.50
C LEU A 48 -7.68 8.79 5.89
N SER A 49 -8.54 8.08 6.59
CA SER A 49 -8.88 8.33 7.98
C SER A 49 -7.66 8.19 8.90
N ASP A 50 -7.73 8.84 10.06
CA ASP A 50 -6.67 8.84 11.07
C ASP A 50 -6.24 7.44 11.48
N ARG A 51 -7.19 6.48 11.53
CA ARG A 51 -6.92 5.06 11.82
C ARG A 51 -5.89 4.51 10.84
N TYR A 52 -6.13 4.62 9.54
CA TYR A 52 -5.21 4.05 8.54
C TYR A 52 -3.94 4.88 8.38
N GLN A 53 -4.02 6.20 8.54
CA GLN A 53 -2.82 7.05 8.54
C GLN A 53 -1.83 6.65 9.63
N ALA A 54 -2.32 6.28 10.82
CA ALA A 54 -1.48 5.80 11.92
C ALA A 54 -0.76 4.47 11.63
N LEU A 55 -1.32 3.63 10.74
CA LEU A 55 -0.74 2.35 10.33
C LEU A 55 0.28 2.50 9.19
N LEU A 56 0.30 3.65 8.50
CA LEU A 56 1.11 3.84 7.31
C LEU A 56 2.61 3.77 7.63
N LYS A 57 3.32 2.97 6.84
CA LYS A 57 4.78 2.89 6.83
C LYS A 57 5.31 3.00 5.40
N PRO A 58 6.51 3.56 5.20
CA PRO A 58 7.14 3.54 3.90
C PRO A 58 7.39 2.09 3.47
N PRO A 59 7.11 1.73 2.21
CA PRO A 59 7.47 0.42 1.70
C PRO A 59 8.99 0.24 1.70
N LEU A 60 9.46 -0.97 1.98
CA LEU A 60 10.90 -1.29 1.93
C LEU A 60 11.42 -1.32 0.50
N ASP A 61 10.56 -1.73 -0.44
CA ASP A 61 10.86 -1.84 -1.86
C ASP A 61 9.53 -1.87 -2.65
N ASP A 62 9.61 -1.93 -3.98
CA ASP A 62 8.44 -2.08 -4.84
C ASP A 62 8.06 -3.56 -5.07
N ALA A 63 7.06 -3.78 -5.94
CA ALA A 63 6.58 -5.12 -6.27
C ALA A 63 7.65 -5.98 -6.96
N LEU A 64 8.53 -5.38 -7.78
CA LEU A 64 9.60 -6.09 -8.47
C LEU A 64 10.70 -6.48 -7.47
N GLY A 65 11.13 -5.54 -6.62
CA GLY A 65 12.07 -5.82 -5.55
C GLY A 65 11.57 -6.92 -4.61
N GLY A 66 10.28 -6.86 -4.23
CA GLY A 66 9.60 -7.91 -3.49
C GLY A 66 9.64 -9.27 -4.19
N ALA A 67 9.36 -9.32 -5.50
CA ALA A 67 9.42 -10.55 -6.30
C ALA A 67 10.83 -11.17 -6.32
N VAL A 68 11.87 -10.34 -6.48
CA VAL A 68 13.26 -10.80 -6.44
C VAL A 68 13.62 -11.35 -5.07
N GLN A 69 13.22 -10.67 -3.98
CA GLN A 69 13.45 -11.14 -2.62
C GLN A 69 12.77 -12.48 -2.34
N MET A 70 11.55 -12.68 -2.85
CA MET A 70 10.88 -13.98 -2.77
C MET A 70 11.65 -15.07 -3.53
N ALA A 71 12.14 -14.79 -4.74
CA ALA A 71 12.95 -15.73 -5.51
C ALA A 71 14.25 -16.10 -4.78
N VAL A 72 14.97 -15.13 -4.23
CA VAL A 72 16.18 -15.38 -3.44
C VAL A 72 15.89 -16.31 -2.26
N ARG A 73 14.83 -16.06 -1.50
CA ARG A 73 14.43 -16.92 -0.36
C ARG A 73 14.12 -18.36 -0.77
N LEU A 74 13.53 -18.54 -1.95
CA LEU A 74 13.15 -19.86 -2.45
C LEU A 74 14.32 -20.62 -3.10
N PHE A 75 15.24 -19.93 -3.78
CA PHE A 75 16.22 -20.58 -4.66
C PHE A 75 17.70 -20.43 -4.25
N ALA A 76 18.06 -19.50 -3.36
CA ALA A 76 19.47 -19.27 -3.00
C ALA A 76 20.13 -20.49 -2.33
N GLY A 77 19.39 -21.30 -1.56
CA GLY A 77 19.89 -22.55 -0.97
C GLY A 77 19.89 -23.76 -1.93
N HIS A 78 19.14 -23.70 -3.03
CA HIS A 78 19.07 -24.77 -4.02
C HIS A 78 20.23 -24.74 -5.03
N ALA A 79 20.89 -23.58 -5.18
CA ALA A 79 22.01 -23.39 -6.10
C ALA A 79 23.33 -24.04 -5.60
N GLU A 80 23.52 -24.23 -4.30
CA GLU A 80 24.71 -24.91 -3.75
C GLU A 80 24.59 -26.45 -3.77
N ALA A 81 23.40 -27.02 -3.68
CA ALA A 81 23.21 -28.47 -3.64
C ALA A 81 23.30 -29.16 -5.01
N THR A 82 23.32 -28.39 -6.11
CA THR A 82 23.34 -28.90 -7.50
C THR A 82 24.64 -28.57 -8.24
N ARG A 83 25.68 -28.12 -7.54
CA ARG A 83 26.99 -27.81 -8.12
C ARG A 83 28.09 -28.76 -7.65
#